data_AF-A0A9N9JDW9-F1
#
_entry.id   AF-A0A9N9JDW9-F1
#
_cell.length_a   1.000
_cell.length_b   1.000
_cell.length_c   1.000
_cell.angle_alpha   90.00
_cell.angle_beta   90.00
_cell.angle_gamma   90.00
#
_symmetry.space_group_name_H-M   'P 1'
#
loop_
_entity.id
_entity.type
_entity.pdbx_description
1 polymer ?
#
loop_
_entity_poly.entity_id
_entity_poly.type
_entity_poly.pdbx_seq_one_letter_code
_entity_poly.pdbx_strand_id
1 'polypeptide(L)'
;MATDEEFRKNLHDIIIKQISRNNEPEEAYKCVNTLNKVIGNIIESPYDETKRQLKESNKIVKSTIREVDGGVKFLMKIGFKTKVVNFQKSFILEMPHNESSQMMKQLEKLEIARELLEEFLRKIKERSELKERARVKEKIAEESRKEIVLKQIEEDRERRTEEQERHKLNMKLQKERGLKEEQQQEETEQQQLSGVRQPSQDSPYYHPYRSSDFRQRFKNQDNQNDD
;
A
#
# COMPACT_ATOMS: atom_id res chain seq x y z
N MET A 1 -20.94 -19.78 42.03
CA MET A 1 -19.76 -20.17 41.23
C MET A 1 -19.81 -19.32 39.97
N ALA A 2 -18.72 -18.66 39.57
CA ALA A 2 -18.71 -17.92 38.31
C ALA A 2 -19.04 -18.90 37.18
N THR A 3 -19.96 -18.53 36.29
CA THR A 3 -20.29 -19.35 35.12
C THR A 3 -19.11 -19.35 34.14
N ASP A 4 -19.03 -20.36 33.29
CA ASP A 4 -17.94 -20.46 32.30
C ASP A 4 -17.90 -19.24 31.37
N GLU A 5 -19.05 -18.63 31.09
CA GLU A 5 -19.17 -17.37 30.35
C GLU A 5 -18.51 -16.18 31.08
N GLU A 6 -18.75 -16.03 32.38
CA GLU A 6 -18.12 -14.99 33.19
C GLU A 6 -16.61 -15.19 33.27
N PHE A 7 -16.16 -16.45 33.39
CA PHE A 7 -14.74 -16.80 33.38
C PHE A 7 -14.10 -16.43 32.04
N ARG A 8 -14.71 -16.85 30.93
CA ARG A 8 -14.28 -16.53 29.56
C ARG A 8 -14.19 -15.03 29.32
N LYS A 9 -15.22 -14.28 29.72
CA LYS A 9 -15.26 -12.81 29.60
C LYS A 9 -14.14 -12.14 30.39
N ASN A 10 -13.90 -12.58 31.63
CA ASN A 10 -12.83 -12.03 32.46
C ASN A 10 -11.44 -12.29 31.86
N LEU A 11 -11.18 -13.49 31.33
CA LEU A 11 -9.92 -13.80 30.65
C LEU A 11 -9.74 -12.97 29.38
N HIS A 12 -10.80 -12.86 28.56
CA HIS A 12 -10.80 -12.03 27.38
C HIS A 12 -10.50 -10.57 27.72
N ASP A 13 -11.10 -10.03 28.78
CA ASP A 13 -10.83 -8.67 29.25
C ASP A 13 -9.38 -8.47 29.67
N ILE A 14 -8.74 -9.45 30.32
CA ILE A 14 -7.31 -9.37 30.65
C ILE A 14 -6.47 -9.33 29.38
N ILE A 15 -6.76 -10.21 28.41
CA ILE A 15 -6.04 -10.27 27.13
C ILE A 15 -6.17 -8.93 26.38
N ILE A 16 -7.38 -8.40 26.22
CA ILE A 16 -7.60 -7.20 25.41
C ILE A 16 -7.18 -5.93 26.15
N LYS A 17 -7.60 -5.76 27.40
CA LYS A 17 -7.43 -4.48 28.12
C LYS A 17 -6.08 -4.32 28.77
N GLN A 18 -5.40 -5.42 29.11
CA GLN A 18 -4.11 -5.36 29.81
C GLN A 18 -3.00 -5.82 28.89
N ILE A 19 -3.05 -7.06 28.39
CA ILE A 19 -1.95 -7.61 27.58
C ILE A 19 -1.83 -6.87 26.25
N SER A 20 -2.92 -6.69 25.51
CA SER A 20 -2.86 -6.10 24.16
C SER A 20 -2.76 -4.58 24.15
N ARG A 21 -3.32 -3.88 25.15
CA ARG A 21 -3.44 -2.43 25.13
C ARG A 21 -2.27 -1.73 25.80
N ASN A 22 -1.68 -2.33 26.84
CA ASN A 22 -0.67 -1.68 27.67
C ASN A 22 0.76 -2.08 27.27
N ASN A 23 0.95 -2.98 26.32
CA ASN A 23 2.25 -3.49 25.90
C ASN A 23 2.42 -3.38 24.38
N GLU A 24 3.66 -3.39 23.91
CA GLU A 24 3.95 -3.39 22.48
C GLU A 24 3.38 -4.66 21.80
N PRO A 25 2.94 -4.59 20.53
CA PRO A 25 2.32 -5.73 19.84
C PRO A 25 3.18 -7.00 19.85
N GLU A 26 4.52 -6.84 19.76
CA GLU A 26 5.45 -7.96 19.82
C GLU A 26 5.54 -8.59 21.22
N GLU A 27 5.51 -7.78 22.27
CA GLU A 27 5.56 -8.25 23.66
C GLU A 27 4.26 -8.95 24.04
N ALA A 28 3.13 -8.36 23.64
CA ALA A 28 1.81 -8.97 23.78
C ALA A 28 1.75 -10.33 23.07
N TYR A 29 2.26 -10.42 21.84
CA TYR A 29 2.36 -11.68 21.11
C TYR A 29 3.23 -12.71 21.83
N LYS A 30 4.44 -12.32 22.28
CA LYS A 30 5.35 -13.21 23.01
C LYS A 30 4.73 -13.72 24.31
N CYS A 31 4.02 -12.86 25.04
CA CYS A 31 3.28 -13.20 26.25
C CYS A 31 2.21 -14.26 25.97
N VAL A 32 1.28 -13.94 25.07
CA VAL A 32 0.15 -14.83 24.72
C VAL A 32 0.66 -16.17 24.16
N ASN A 33 1.68 -16.15 23.31
CA ASN A 33 2.28 -17.37 22.77
C ASN A 33 2.95 -18.22 23.87
N THR A 34 3.62 -17.59 24.84
CA THR A 34 4.21 -18.32 25.98
C THR A 34 3.12 -18.92 26.86
N LEU A 35 2.08 -18.15 27.19
CA LEU A 35 0.93 -18.63 27.96
C LEU A 35 0.25 -19.82 27.27
N ASN A 36 0.06 -19.74 25.94
CA ASN A 36 -0.55 -20.81 25.17
C ASN A 36 0.26 -22.11 25.24
N LYS A 37 1.60 -22.01 25.12
CA LYS A 37 2.51 -23.17 25.25
C LYS A 37 2.47 -23.77 26.65
N VAL A 38 2.51 -22.93 27.68
CA VAL A 38 2.44 -23.38 29.08
C VAL A 38 1.15 -24.16 29.33
N ILE A 39 0.01 -23.62 28.90
CA ILE A 39 -1.30 -24.25 29.09
C ILE A 39 -1.39 -25.53 28.25
N GLY A 40 -0.95 -25.51 27.00
CA GLY A 40 -0.89 -26.69 26.13
C GLY A 40 -0.10 -27.84 26.75
N ASN A 41 1.09 -27.55 27.29
CA ASN A 41 1.92 -28.56 27.97
C ASN A 41 1.21 -29.20 29.17
N ILE A 42 0.41 -28.43 29.92
CA ILE A 42 -0.33 -28.93 31.08
C ILE A 42 -1.51 -29.80 30.63
N ILE A 43 -2.25 -29.38 29.59
CA ILE A 43 -3.37 -30.17 29.04
C ILE A 43 -2.85 -31.50 28.47
N GLU A 44 -1.73 -31.51 27.77
CA GLU A 44 -1.12 -32.71 27.20
C GLU A 44 -0.59 -33.68 28.25
N SER A 45 -0.17 -33.18 29.42
CA SER A 45 0.43 -34.00 30.47
C SER A 45 -0.05 -33.50 31.84
N PRO A 46 -1.33 -33.75 32.17
CA PRO A 46 -1.96 -33.12 33.31
C PRO A 46 -1.44 -33.65 34.64
N TYR A 47 -0.83 -34.83 34.66
CA TYR A 47 -0.25 -35.45 35.86
C TYR A 47 1.20 -35.02 36.14
N ASP A 48 1.89 -34.38 35.19
CA ASP A 48 3.27 -33.97 35.34
C ASP A 48 3.40 -32.64 36.12
N GLU A 49 3.87 -32.74 37.36
CA GLU A 49 4.08 -31.60 38.26
C GLU A 49 5.06 -30.55 37.70
N THR A 50 6.07 -30.99 36.93
CA THR A 50 7.11 -30.10 36.42
C THR A 50 6.55 -29.11 35.40
N LYS A 51 5.53 -29.53 34.64
CA LYS A 51 4.82 -28.69 33.66
C LYS A 51 3.82 -27.74 34.33
N ARG A 52 3.33 -28.09 35.52
CA ARG A 52 2.44 -27.25 36.35
C ARG A 52 3.19 -26.19 37.15
N GLN A 53 4.52 -26.25 37.21
CA GLN A 53 5.38 -25.32 37.93
C GLN A 53 6.18 -24.42 36.99
N LEU A 54 5.99 -23.11 37.11
CA LEU A 54 6.74 -22.09 36.39
C LEU A 54 7.64 -21.33 37.36
N LYS A 55 8.94 -21.50 37.24
CA LYS A 55 9.90 -20.73 38.03
C LYS A 55 9.89 -19.27 37.57
N GLU A 56 9.68 -18.34 38.50
CA GLU A 56 9.67 -16.90 38.20
C GLU A 56 11.07 -16.40 37.77
N SER A 57 12.12 -17.14 38.14
CA SER A 57 13.52 -16.90 37.75
C SER A 57 13.84 -17.30 36.31
N ASN A 58 12.97 -18.07 35.63
CA ASN A 58 13.19 -18.45 34.24
C ASN A 58 13.18 -17.20 33.36
N LYS A 59 14.23 -16.99 32.56
CA LYS A 59 14.38 -15.82 31.68
C LYS A 59 13.16 -15.60 30.79
N ILE A 60 12.58 -16.67 30.24
CA ILE A 60 11.40 -16.59 29.38
C ILE A 60 10.20 -16.13 30.20
N VAL A 61 9.90 -16.80 31.31
CA VAL A 61 8.76 -16.46 32.19
C VAL A 61 8.88 -15.02 32.71
N LYS A 62 10.08 -14.60 33.09
CA LYS A 62 10.34 -13.25 33.57
C LYS A 62 10.04 -12.21 32.48
N SER A 63 10.64 -12.35 31.31
CA SER A 63 10.50 -11.38 30.22
C SER A 63 9.14 -11.39 29.53
N THR A 64 8.48 -12.55 29.41
CA THR A 64 7.24 -12.65 28.63
C THR A 64 5.97 -12.68 29.47
N ILE A 65 6.03 -13.04 30.76
CA ILE A 65 4.83 -13.14 31.61
C ILE A 65 4.90 -12.17 32.78
N ARG A 66 6.03 -12.08 33.49
CA ARG A 66 6.15 -11.25 34.69
C ARG A 66 6.24 -9.76 34.37
N GLU A 67 7.04 -9.40 33.38
CA GLU A 67 7.29 -8.00 32.99
C GLU A 67 6.13 -7.42 32.16
N VAL A 68 5.30 -8.27 31.54
CA VAL A 68 4.16 -7.87 30.71
C VAL A 68 2.92 -7.63 31.58
N ASP A 69 2.28 -6.45 31.46
CA ASP A 69 1.06 -6.17 32.21
C ASP A 69 -0.08 -7.09 31.77
N GLY A 70 -0.77 -7.67 32.75
CA GLY A 70 -1.81 -8.68 32.54
C GLY A 70 -1.31 -10.13 32.51
N GLY A 71 -0.02 -10.40 32.27
CA GLY A 71 0.52 -11.76 32.17
C GLY A 71 0.35 -12.57 33.47
N VAL A 72 0.82 -12.02 34.60
CA VAL A 72 0.66 -12.68 35.91
C VAL A 72 -0.81 -12.76 36.32
N LYS A 73 -1.61 -11.70 36.07
CA LYS A 73 -3.04 -11.68 36.40
C LYS A 73 -3.81 -12.76 35.64
N PHE A 74 -3.44 -13.03 34.39
CA PHE A 74 -3.99 -14.10 33.58
C PHE A 74 -3.71 -15.48 34.21
N LEU A 75 -2.46 -15.76 34.60
CA LEU A 75 -2.11 -17.00 35.30
C LEU A 75 -2.90 -17.18 36.60
N MET A 76 -2.98 -16.14 37.42
CA MET A 76 -3.74 -16.16 38.67
C MET A 76 -5.23 -16.43 38.43
N LYS A 77 -5.80 -15.87 37.36
CA LYS A 77 -7.21 -16.07 37.01
C LYS A 77 -7.52 -17.50 36.60
N ILE A 78 -6.59 -18.16 35.92
CA ILE A 78 -6.71 -19.57 35.50
C ILE A 78 -6.56 -20.53 36.70
N GLY A 79 -5.91 -20.09 37.78
CA GLY A 79 -5.79 -20.86 39.02
C GLY A 79 -4.35 -21.11 39.48
N PHE A 80 -3.35 -20.52 38.81
CA PHE A 80 -1.99 -20.55 39.33
C PHE A 80 -1.90 -19.78 40.65
N LYS A 81 -1.04 -20.27 41.55
CA LYS A 81 -0.71 -19.62 42.82
C LYS A 81 0.78 -19.34 42.89
N THR A 82 1.16 -18.19 43.43
CA THR A 82 2.56 -17.91 43.72
C THR A 82 2.98 -18.60 45.00
N LYS A 83 4.02 -19.44 44.92
CA LYS A 83 4.64 -20.11 46.07
C LYS A 83 6.16 -19.94 46.03
N VAL A 84 6.79 -20.03 47.19
CA VAL A 84 8.26 -20.11 47.28
C VAL A 84 8.63 -21.58 47.38
N VAL A 85 9.37 -22.08 46.39
CA VAL A 85 9.90 -23.44 46.35
C VAL A 85 11.41 -23.34 46.18
N ASN A 86 12.18 -23.99 47.05
CA ASN A 86 13.65 -23.94 47.04
C ASN A 86 14.18 -22.49 47.06
N PHE A 87 13.63 -21.66 47.94
CA PHE A 87 13.96 -20.23 48.06
C PHE A 87 13.72 -19.38 46.79
N GLN A 88 13.00 -19.91 45.79
CA GLN A 88 12.63 -19.19 44.58
C GLN A 88 11.11 -19.10 44.43
N LYS A 89 10.61 -17.92 44.07
CA LYS A 89 9.21 -17.73 43.71
C LYS A 89 8.88 -18.51 42.43
N SER A 90 7.79 -19.25 42.45
CA SER A 90 7.26 -20.03 41.33
C SER A 90 5.74 -19.88 41.26
N PHE A 91 5.19 -19.89 40.06
CA PHE A 91 3.75 -20.05 39.83
C PHE A 91 3.44 -21.54 39.75
N ILE A 92 2.53 -22.02 40.58
CA ILE A 92 2.18 -23.44 40.65
C ILE A 92 0.69 -23.59 40.44
N LEU A 93 0.33 -24.46 39.50
CA LEU A 93 -1.05 -24.92 39.34
C LEU A 93 -1.26 -26.19 40.16
N GLU A 94 -2.06 -26.07 41.22
CA GLU A 94 -2.46 -27.21 42.04
C GLU A 94 -3.62 -27.94 41.37
N MET A 95 -3.42 -29.21 41.03
CA MET A 95 -4.49 -30.08 40.57
C MET A 95 -4.69 -31.22 41.57
N PRO A 96 -5.90 -31.38 42.14
CA PRO A 96 -6.17 -32.45 43.08
C PRO A 96 -6.17 -33.80 42.35
N HIS A 97 -5.24 -34.68 42.72
CA HIS A 97 -5.13 -36.03 42.13
C HIS A 97 -6.26 -36.98 42.56
N ASN A 98 -6.92 -36.70 43.69
CA ASN A 98 -7.87 -37.63 44.33
C ASN A 98 -9.34 -37.28 44.02
N GLU A 99 -9.60 -36.14 43.39
CA GLU A 99 -10.95 -35.65 43.09
C GLU A 99 -11.12 -35.44 41.59
N SER A 100 -11.48 -36.51 40.88
CA SER A 100 -11.64 -36.50 39.41
C SER A 100 -12.53 -35.36 38.90
N SER A 101 -13.56 -34.96 39.67
CA SER A 101 -14.46 -33.85 39.30
C SER A 101 -13.77 -32.48 39.33
N GLN A 102 -12.90 -32.21 40.31
CA GLN A 102 -12.19 -30.92 40.38
C GLN A 102 -11.08 -30.83 39.34
N MET A 103 -10.40 -31.95 39.07
CA MET A 103 -9.40 -32.03 38.02
C MET A 103 -10.01 -31.75 36.64
N MET A 104 -11.15 -32.37 36.32
CA MET A 104 -11.87 -32.13 35.07
C MET A 104 -12.26 -30.64 34.91
N LYS A 105 -12.83 -30.02 35.95
CA LYS A 105 -13.16 -28.59 35.94
C LYS A 105 -11.96 -27.68 35.72
N GLN A 106 -10.79 -28.06 36.26
CA GLN A 106 -9.57 -27.29 36.04
C GLN A 106 -9.06 -27.45 34.61
N LEU A 107 -9.19 -28.63 34.01
CA LEU A 107 -8.87 -28.88 32.61
C LEU A 107 -9.80 -28.11 31.67
N GLU A 108 -11.12 -28.12 31.92
CA GLU A 108 -12.10 -27.34 31.16
C GLU A 108 -11.74 -25.83 31.16
N LYS A 109 -11.34 -25.29 32.31
CA LYS A 109 -10.86 -23.89 32.39
C LYS A 109 -9.60 -23.64 31.58
N LEU A 110 -8.67 -24.60 31.57
CA LEU A 110 -7.45 -24.51 30.79
C LEU A 110 -7.75 -24.57 29.29
N GLU A 111 -8.70 -25.40 28.87
CA GLU A 111 -9.18 -25.49 27.49
C GLU A 111 -9.81 -24.19 27.03
N ILE A 112 -10.74 -23.61 27.82
CA ILE A 112 -11.34 -22.30 27.54
C ILE A 112 -10.25 -21.22 27.41
N ALA A 113 -9.27 -21.22 28.32
CA ALA A 113 -8.16 -20.28 28.27
C ALA A 113 -7.30 -20.46 27.01
N ARG A 114 -7.03 -21.71 26.62
CA ARG A 114 -6.28 -22.06 25.41
C ARG A 114 -7.00 -21.57 24.16
N GLU A 115 -8.29 -21.85 24.02
CA GLU A 115 -9.10 -21.40 22.89
C GLU A 115 -9.05 -19.87 22.72
N LEU A 116 -9.19 -19.12 23.81
CA LEU A 116 -9.10 -17.66 23.79
C LEU A 116 -7.73 -17.16 23.35
N LEU A 117 -6.65 -17.80 23.83
CA LEU A 117 -5.28 -17.43 23.44
C LEU A 117 -5.04 -17.74 21.96
N GLU A 118 -5.49 -18.90 21.46
CA GLU A 118 -5.38 -19.28 20.05
C GLU A 118 -6.17 -18.32 19.13
N GLU A 119 -7.39 -17.96 19.51
CA GLU A 119 -8.19 -16.95 18.81
C GLU A 119 -7.46 -15.61 18.73
N PHE A 120 -6.85 -15.18 19.84
CA PHE A 120 -6.13 -13.92 19.88
C PHE A 120 -4.83 -13.96 19.06
N LEU A 121 -4.08 -15.07 19.10
CA LEU A 121 -2.90 -15.27 18.25
C LEU A 121 -3.27 -15.25 16.76
N ARG A 122 -4.41 -15.85 16.39
CA ARG A 122 -4.93 -15.80 15.02
C ARG A 122 -5.23 -14.35 14.60
N LYS A 123 -5.93 -13.58 15.46
CA LYS A 123 -6.22 -12.15 15.21
C LYS A 123 -4.95 -11.30 15.05
N ILE A 124 -3.91 -11.56 15.84
CA ILE A 124 -2.62 -10.86 15.69
C ILE A 124 -1.97 -11.20 14.34
N LYS A 125 -1.93 -12.48 13.97
CA LYS A 125 -1.36 -12.92 12.69
C LYS A 125 -2.10 -12.30 11.50
N GLU A 126 -3.43 -12.37 11.49
CA GLU A 126 -4.26 -11.75 10.45
C GLU A 126 -3.98 -10.25 10.32
N ARG A 127 -3.89 -9.51 11.43
CA ARG A 127 -3.52 -8.08 11.41
C ARG A 127 -2.13 -7.84 10.86
N SER A 128 -1.16 -8.66 11.22
CA SER A 128 0.21 -8.54 10.72
C SER A 128 0.29 -8.79 9.21
N GLU A 129 -0.43 -9.79 8.71
CA GLU A 129 -0.50 -10.10 7.27
C GLU A 129 -1.20 -9.00 6.48
N LEU A 130 -2.29 -8.43 7.01
CA LEU A 130 -2.98 -7.31 6.39
C LEU A 130 -2.07 -6.08 6.27
N LYS A 131 -1.31 -5.77 7.32
CA LYS A 131 -0.35 -4.66 7.32
C LYS A 131 0.75 -4.88 6.27
N GLU A 132 1.29 -6.10 6.16
CA GLU A 132 2.31 -6.39 5.16
C GLU A 132 1.75 -6.34 3.73
N ARG A 133 0.55 -6.87 3.51
CA ARG A 133 -0.14 -6.76 2.20
C ARG A 133 -0.39 -5.30 1.82
N ALA A 134 -0.78 -4.44 2.77
CA ALA A 134 -0.97 -3.02 2.51
C ALA A 134 0.35 -2.35 2.11
N ARG A 135 1.45 -2.64 2.82
CA ARG A 135 2.78 -2.11 2.52
C ARG A 135 3.29 -2.54 1.13
N VAL A 136 3.07 -3.81 0.76
CA VAL A 136 3.44 -4.30 -0.57
C VAL A 136 2.63 -3.61 -1.66
N LYS A 137 1.30 -3.45 -1.46
CA LYS A 137 0.44 -2.73 -2.40
C LYS A 137 0.85 -1.27 -2.56
N GLU A 138 1.22 -0.61 -1.48
CA GLU A 138 1.70 0.78 -1.51
C GLU A 138 2.98 0.90 -2.34
N LYS A 139 3.95 0.00 -2.15
CA LYS A 139 5.18 -0.03 -2.96
C LYS A 139 4.90 -0.24 -4.45
N ILE A 140 4.04 -1.19 -4.80
CA ILE A 140 3.65 -1.46 -6.20
C ILE A 140 2.92 -0.26 -6.81
N ALA A 141 2.06 0.40 -6.04
CA ALA A 141 1.38 1.61 -6.49
C ALA A 141 2.35 2.78 -6.70
N GLU A 142 3.38 2.90 -5.86
CA GLU A 142 4.43 3.91 -6.03
C GLU A 142 5.31 3.63 -7.26
N GLU A 143 5.69 2.37 -7.47
CA GLU A 143 6.47 1.93 -8.64
C GLU A 143 5.70 2.15 -9.96
N SER A 144 4.43 1.73 -10.02
CA SER A 144 3.60 1.96 -11.21
C SER A 144 3.39 3.44 -11.52
N ARG A 145 3.25 4.30 -10.51
CA ARG A 145 3.20 5.76 -10.71
C ARG A 145 4.49 6.31 -11.31
N LYS A 146 5.64 5.86 -10.81
CA LYS A 146 6.95 6.25 -11.36
C LYS A 146 7.08 5.80 -12.82
N GLU A 147 6.65 4.58 -13.15
CA GLU A 147 6.68 4.08 -14.53
C GLU A 147 5.80 4.90 -15.48
N ILE A 148 4.58 5.26 -15.06
CA ILE A 148 3.70 6.10 -15.89
C ILE A 148 4.34 7.47 -16.15
N VAL A 149 4.90 8.10 -15.12
CA VAL A 149 5.58 9.40 -15.25
C VAL A 149 6.81 9.29 -16.17
N LEU A 150 7.60 8.22 -16.03
CA LEU A 150 8.76 7.99 -16.90
C LEU A 150 8.36 7.82 -18.36
N LYS A 151 7.30 7.05 -18.64
CA LYS A 151 6.75 6.90 -19.99
C LYS A 151 6.27 8.24 -20.56
N GLN A 152 5.56 9.04 -19.77
CA GLN A 152 5.13 10.37 -20.20
C GLN A 152 6.32 11.28 -20.52
N ILE A 153 7.40 11.24 -19.73
CA ILE A 153 8.62 12.00 -20.00
C ILE A 153 9.29 11.54 -21.30
N GLU A 154 9.30 10.23 -21.56
CA GLU A 154 9.87 9.65 -22.77
C GLU A 154 9.07 10.05 -24.02
N GLU A 155 7.74 9.91 -23.98
CA GLU A 155 6.84 10.37 -25.03
C GLU A 155 6.97 11.87 -25.30
N ASP A 156 7.09 12.70 -24.25
CA ASP A 156 7.24 14.15 -24.39
C ASP A 156 8.61 14.53 -24.97
N ARG A 157 9.67 13.75 -24.69
CA ARG A 157 10.99 13.91 -25.31
C ARG A 157 10.95 13.53 -26.79
N GLU A 158 10.33 12.40 -27.13
CA GLU A 158 10.23 11.91 -28.50
C GLU A 158 9.44 12.91 -29.36
N ARG A 159 8.29 13.39 -28.87
CA ARG A 159 7.48 14.41 -29.54
C ARG A 159 8.29 15.69 -29.82
N ARG A 160 9.08 16.17 -28.84
CA ARG A 160 9.94 17.35 -29.03
C ARG A 160 11.03 17.11 -30.07
N THR A 161 11.62 15.91 -30.11
CA THR A 161 12.62 15.58 -31.13
C THR A 161 12.01 15.54 -32.53
N GLU A 162 10.83 14.91 -32.69
CA GLU A 162 10.11 14.87 -33.97
C GLU A 162 9.72 16.27 -34.46
N GLU A 163 9.21 17.13 -33.56
CA GLU A 163 8.86 18.51 -33.89
C GLU A 163 10.08 19.32 -34.35
N GLN A 164 11.23 19.16 -33.67
CA GLN A 164 12.47 19.81 -34.07
C GLN A 164 12.96 19.33 -35.44
N GLU A 165 12.85 18.03 -35.73
CA GLU A 165 13.22 17.46 -37.03
C GLU A 165 12.29 17.95 -38.15
N ARG A 166 10.98 17.95 -37.93
CA ARG A 166 9.99 18.48 -38.88
C ARG A 166 10.22 19.97 -39.13
N HIS A 167 10.49 20.75 -38.09
CA HIS A 167 10.79 22.17 -38.22
C HIS A 167 12.06 22.40 -39.04
N LYS A 168 13.15 21.67 -38.76
CA LYS A 168 14.40 21.74 -39.55
C LYS A 168 14.17 21.37 -41.01
N LEU A 169 13.37 20.34 -41.29
CA LEU A 169 13.04 19.92 -42.65
C LEU A 169 12.23 21.00 -43.40
N ASN A 170 11.21 21.56 -42.75
CA ASN A 170 10.40 22.64 -43.33
C ASN A 170 11.25 23.88 -43.64
N MET A 171 12.16 24.27 -42.74
CA MET A 171 13.08 25.39 -42.99
C MET A 171 14.01 25.13 -44.19
N LYS A 172 14.51 23.89 -44.35
CA LYS A 172 15.32 23.53 -45.53
C LYS A 172 14.51 23.61 -46.82
N LEU A 173 13.29 23.06 -46.83
CA LEU A 173 12.39 23.11 -47.99
C LEU A 173 12.02 24.54 -48.40
N GLN A 174 11.77 25.42 -47.42
CA GLN A 174 11.49 26.84 -47.70
C GLN A 174 12.70 27.54 -48.32
N LYS A 175 13.90 27.32 -47.79
CA LYS A 175 15.13 27.89 -48.38
C LYS A 175 15.35 27.40 -49.80
N GLU A 176 15.13 26.11 -50.06
CA GLU A 176 15.29 25.55 -51.41
C GLU A 176 14.23 26.08 -52.38
N ARG A 177 12.99 26.30 -51.94
CA ARG A 177 11.95 26.97 -52.75
C ARG A 177 12.32 28.40 -53.07
N GLY A 178 12.78 29.18 -52.08
CA GLY A 178 13.23 30.55 -52.29
C GLY A 178 14.38 30.63 -53.30
N LEU A 179 15.38 29.76 -53.19
CA LEU A 179 16.49 29.69 -54.15
C LEU A 179 16.03 29.32 -55.57
N LYS A 180 15.05 28.41 -55.72
CA LYS A 180 14.50 28.05 -57.03
C LYS A 180 13.66 29.17 -57.63
N GLU A 181 12.91 29.89 -56.81
CA GLU A 181 12.14 31.07 -57.24
C GLU A 181 13.06 32.22 -57.65
N GLU A 182 14.15 32.48 -56.92
CA GLU A 182 15.19 33.44 -57.31
C GLU A 182 15.87 33.04 -58.62
N GLN A 183 16.27 31.78 -58.78
CA GLN A 183 16.84 31.28 -60.04
C GLN A 183 15.87 31.42 -61.22
N GLN A 184 14.59 31.11 -61.01
CA GLN A 184 13.57 31.30 -62.05
C GLN A 184 13.37 32.78 -62.37
N GLN A 185 13.36 33.68 -61.38
CA GLN A 185 13.28 35.12 -61.62
C GLN A 185 14.50 35.62 -62.40
N GLU A 186 15.71 35.21 -62.03
CA GLU A 186 16.93 35.55 -62.76
C GLU A 186 16.92 35.01 -64.21
N GLU A 187 16.48 33.77 -64.43
CA GLU A 187 16.32 33.20 -65.77
C GLU A 187 15.25 33.95 -66.59
N THR A 188 14.13 34.33 -65.96
CA THR A 188 13.05 35.07 -66.62
C THR A 188 13.49 36.49 -66.95
N GLU A 189 14.24 37.16 -66.07
CA GLU A 189 14.83 38.48 -66.30
C GLU A 189 15.88 38.44 -67.41
N GLN A 190 16.75 37.42 -67.44
CA GLN A 190 17.71 37.23 -68.54
C GLN A 190 17.02 36.95 -69.88
N GLN A 191 15.93 36.16 -69.89
CA GLN A 191 15.12 35.94 -71.09
C GLN A 191 14.41 37.23 -71.56
N GLN A 192 13.90 38.06 -70.64
CA GLN A 192 13.29 39.36 -70.97
C GLN A 192 14.32 40.39 -71.45
N LEU A 193 15.53 40.41 -70.89
CA LEU A 193 16.66 41.22 -71.38
C LEU A 193 17.15 40.80 -72.77
N SER A 194 17.01 39.51 -73.12
CA SER A 194 17.29 39.00 -74.48
C SER A 194 16.16 39.25 -75.49
N GLY A 195 15.01 39.77 -75.04
CA GLY A 195 13.78 39.82 -75.84
C GLY A 195 13.06 41.16 -75.85
N VAL A 196 13.69 42.27 -76.29
CA VAL A 196 12.92 43.46 -76.78
C VAL A 196 13.59 44.19 -77.95
N ARG A 197 13.09 43.93 -79.17
CA ARG A 197 12.66 44.90 -80.22
C ARG A 197 11.86 44.07 -81.24
N GLN A 198 10.57 44.27 -81.47
CA GLN A 198 9.86 45.52 -81.78
C GLN A 198 8.38 45.43 -81.35
N PRO A 199 7.67 46.58 -81.24
CA PRO A 199 6.27 46.64 -81.60
C PRO A 199 6.04 47.51 -82.84
N SER A 200 5.43 46.91 -83.86
CA SER A 200 4.67 47.59 -84.91
C SER A 200 3.40 48.20 -84.34
N GLN A 201 2.99 49.31 -84.94
CA GLN A 201 1.80 50.10 -84.68
C GLN A 201 0.51 49.26 -84.84
N ASP A 202 -0.46 49.40 -83.93
CA ASP A 202 -1.72 50.09 -84.21
C ASP A 202 -2.69 50.08 -83.02
N SER A 203 -3.43 51.19 -82.96
CA SER A 203 -4.40 51.67 -81.96
C SER A 203 -5.84 51.20 -82.31
N PRO A 204 -6.94 51.73 -81.73
CA PRO A 204 -7.44 51.78 -80.34
C PRO A 204 -8.82 51.07 -80.20
N TYR A 205 -9.37 50.93 -78.99
CA TYR A 205 -10.77 51.36 -78.70
C TYR A 205 -11.11 51.29 -77.19
N TYR A 206 -11.74 52.39 -76.74
CA TYR A 206 -12.47 52.65 -75.50
C TYR A 206 -13.53 51.56 -75.17
N HIS A 207 -13.91 51.25 -73.92
CA HIS A 207 -14.86 52.00 -73.06
C HIS A 207 -15.12 51.25 -71.70
N PRO A 208 -15.91 51.79 -70.73
CA PRO A 208 -15.64 51.67 -69.29
C PRO A 208 -16.84 51.14 -68.43
N TYR A 209 -16.58 51.03 -67.12
CA TYR A 209 -17.51 50.99 -65.97
C TYR A 209 -18.44 49.79 -65.68
N ARG A 210 -18.57 49.59 -64.34
CA ARG A 210 -19.62 48.94 -63.50
C ARG A 210 -19.39 47.46 -63.16
N SER A 211 -19.75 46.96 -61.98
CA SER A 211 -20.20 47.49 -60.68
C SER A 211 -20.42 46.25 -59.78
N SER A 212 -20.12 46.39 -58.48
CA SER A 212 -20.78 45.78 -57.31
C SER A 212 -20.97 44.25 -57.15
N ASP A 213 -20.82 43.86 -55.87
CA ASP A 213 -21.39 42.69 -55.18
C ASP A 213 -20.67 41.34 -55.40
N PHE A 214 -20.47 40.44 -54.42
CA PHE A 214 -21.26 40.12 -53.22
C PHE A 214 -20.45 39.12 -52.33
N ARG A 215 -20.55 39.25 -50.99
CA ARG A 215 -20.51 38.24 -49.87
C ARG A 215 -19.68 36.93 -50.03
N GLN A 216 -18.99 36.40 -49.01
CA GLN A 216 -19.54 36.00 -47.70
C GLN A 216 -18.46 35.93 -46.60
N ARG A 217 -18.80 36.49 -45.43
CA ARG A 217 -18.27 36.08 -44.13
C ARG A 217 -18.89 34.72 -43.76
N PHE A 218 -18.10 33.80 -43.23
CA PHE A 218 -18.60 32.78 -42.30
C PHE A 218 -17.92 32.98 -40.95
N LYS A 219 -18.72 33.41 -39.96
CA LYS A 219 -18.54 33.08 -38.54
C LYS A 219 -19.20 31.72 -38.33
N ASN A 220 -18.61 30.89 -37.46
CA ASN A 220 -19.26 29.99 -36.49
C ASN A 220 -18.15 29.62 -35.49
N GLN A 221 -18.08 30.28 -34.34
CA GLN A 221 -18.70 29.91 -33.06
C GLN A 221 -18.27 28.53 -32.55
N ASP A 222 -17.39 28.57 -31.56
CA ASP A 222 -17.52 27.95 -30.24
C ASP A 222 -18.49 26.76 -30.17
N ASN A 223 -17.94 25.59 -29.84
CA ASN A 223 -18.62 24.73 -28.89
C ASN A 223 -17.61 24.15 -27.90
N GLN A 224 -17.74 24.63 -26.67
CA GLN A 224 -17.29 24.02 -25.45
C GLN A 224 -17.78 22.58 -25.37
N ASN A 225 -16.98 21.72 -24.75
CA ASN A 225 -17.48 20.68 -23.84
C ASN A 225 -16.31 20.32 -22.92
N ASP A 226 -16.22 21.08 -21.83
CA ASP A 226 -15.76 20.58 -20.54
C ASP A 226 -17.00 19.99 -19.84
N ASP A 227 -16.99 18.68 -19.61
CA ASP A 227 -17.44 17.97 -18.40
C ASP A 227 -17.18 16.46 -18.56
#